data_AF-A0A525J5X2-F1
#
_entry.id   AF-A0A525J5X2-F1
#
_cell.length_a   1.000
_cell.length_b   1.000
_cell.length_c   1.000
_cell.angle_alpha   90.00
_cell.angle_beta   90.00
_cell.angle_gamma   90.00
#
_symmetry.space_group_name_H-M   'P 1'
#
loop_
_entity.id
_entity.type
_entity.pdbx_description
1 polymer ?
#
loop_
_entity_poly.entity_id
_entity_poly.type
_entity_poly.pdbx_seq_one_letter_code
_entity_poly.pdbx_strand_id
1 'polypeptide(L)' 'MNRFGIGLALGLALGGVGAALAYPLAREGDHYETGWTVLLRGEALCLDPYVRPSEREIECRSRPRP' A
#
# COMPACT_ATOMS: atom_id res chain seq x y z
N MET A 1 6.70 -39.80 -4.34
CA MET A 1 6.93 -38.40 -4.78
C MET A 1 5.73 -37.48 -4.54
N ASN A 2 4.49 -37.98 -4.58
CA ASN A 2 3.27 -37.14 -4.44
C ASN A 2 3.21 -36.28 -3.15
N ARG A 3 3.70 -36.81 -2.02
CA ARG A 3 3.69 -36.11 -0.72
C ARG A 3 4.60 -34.87 -0.69
N PHE A 4 5.67 -34.89 -1.46
CA PHE A 4 6.63 -33.77 -1.54
C PHE A 4 6.05 -32.60 -2.33
N GLY A 5 5.36 -32.89 -3.44
CA GLY A 5 4.68 -31.87 -4.25
C GLY A 5 3.54 -31.17 -3.49
N ILE A 6 2.76 -31.92 -2.71
CA ILE A 6 1.69 -31.36 -1.86
C ILE A 6 2.28 -30.45 -0.78
N GLY A 7 3.37 -30.88 -0.12
CA GLY A 7 4.05 -30.07 0.88
C GLY A 7 4.63 -28.77 0.32
N LEU A 8 5.24 -28.82 -0.88
CA LEU A 8 5.77 -27.65 -1.57
C LEU A 8 4.65 -26.66 -1.93
N ALA A 9 3.54 -27.15 -2.47
CA ALA A 9 2.41 -26.30 -2.85
C ALA A 9 1.77 -25.61 -1.62
N LEU A 10 1.61 -26.35 -0.51
CA LEU A 10 1.12 -25.79 0.76
C LEU A 10 2.10 -24.76 1.34
N GLY A 11 3.40 -25.02 1.30
CA GLY A 11 4.43 -24.09 1.76
C GLY A 11 4.42 -22.77 0.97
N LEU A 12 4.30 -22.86 -0.36
CA LEU A 12 4.19 -21.68 -1.23
C LEU A 12 2.90 -20.90 -1.01
N ALA A 13 1.77 -21.60 -0.83
CA ALA A 13 0.49 -20.96 -0.55
C ALA A 13 0.53 -20.22 0.80
N LEU A 14 1.04 -20.85 1.86
CA LEU A 14 1.14 -20.24 3.18
C LEU A 14 2.15 -19.08 3.21
N GLY A 15 3.31 -19.24 2.56
CA GLY A 15 4.30 -18.16 2.44
C GLY A 15 3.78 -16.97 1.64
N GLY A 16 3.05 -17.22 0.54
CA GLY A 16 2.44 -16.17 -0.29
C GLY A 16 1.35 -15.38 0.45
N VAL A 17 0.51 -16.07 1.24
CA VAL A 17 -0.49 -15.40 2.09
C VAL A 17 0.19 -14.54 3.16
N GLY A 18 1.28 -15.02 3.77
CA GLY A 18 2.05 -14.23 4.72
C GLY A 18 2.62 -12.93 4.12
N ALA A 19 3.13 -12.99 2.89
CA ALA A 19 3.66 -11.81 2.18
C ALA A 19 2.55 -10.79 1.83
N ALA A 20 1.37 -11.25 1.42
CA ALA A 20 0.23 -10.39 1.11
C ALA A 20 -0.32 -9.65 2.35
N LEU A 21 -0.33 -10.32 3.51
CA LEU A 21 -0.76 -9.71 4.78
C LEU A 21 0.29 -8.77 5.38
N ALA A 22 1.58 -8.99 5.08
CA ALA A 22 2.66 -8.11 5.49
C ALA A 22 2.78 -6.84 4.62
N TYR A 23 2.21 -6.84 3.42
CA TYR A 23 2.25 -5.70 2.50
C TYR A 23 1.71 -4.38 3.09
N PRO A 24 0.54 -4.32 3.76
CA PRO A 24 0.07 -3.10 4.40
C PRO A 24 0.94 -2.66 5.59
N LEU A 25 1.58 -3.60 6.31
CA LEU A 25 2.50 -3.28 7.40
C LEU A 25 3.84 -2.72 6.88
N ALA A 26 4.35 -3.26 5.77
CA ALA A 26 5.55 -2.75 5.11
C ALA A 26 5.35 -1.36 4.46
N ARG A 27 4.09 -0.91 4.33
CA ARG A 27 3.72 0.40 3.80
C ARG A 27 3.87 1.53 4.82
N GLU A 28 4.37 1.26 6.04
CA GLU A 28 4.64 2.29 7.07
C GLU A 28 5.74 3.31 6.70
N GLY A 29 6.43 3.15 5.56
CA GLY A 29 7.41 4.11 5.03
C GLY A 29 6.80 5.20 4.16
N ASP A 30 7.64 5.98 3.47
CA ASP A 30 7.15 6.98 2.52
C ASP A 30 6.61 6.31 1.25
N HIS A 31 5.38 6.65 0.83
CA HIS A 31 4.73 5.98 -0.30
C HIS A 31 3.68 6.86 -0.99
N TYR A 32 3.33 6.48 -2.22
CA TYR A 32 2.15 7.03 -2.90
C TYR A 32 0.89 6.30 -2.46
N GLU A 33 -0.12 7.08 -2.06
CA GLU A 33 -1.46 6.58 -1.78
C GLU A 33 -2.38 6.82 -2.97
N THR A 34 -2.40 5.84 -3.88
CA THR A 34 -3.21 5.87 -5.10
C THR A 34 -4.70 5.68 -4.80
N GLY A 35 -5.57 6.47 -5.43
CA GLY A 35 -7.02 6.51 -5.19
C GLY A 35 -7.43 7.43 -4.05
N TRP A 36 -6.50 8.12 -3.40
CA TRP A 36 -6.80 9.02 -2.28
C TRP A 36 -6.93 10.46 -2.74
N THR A 37 -7.85 11.18 -2.11
CA THR A 37 -8.02 12.62 -2.28
C THR A 37 -7.76 13.31 -0.95
N VAL A 38 -6.83 14.25 -0.93
CA VAL A 38 -6.56 15.07 0.26
C VAL A 38 -7.59 16.20 0.29
N LEU A 39 -8.37 16.25 1.38
CA LEU A 39 -9.35 17.30 1.62
C LEU A 39 -8.83 18.25 2.70
N LEU A 40 -8.87 19.55 2.43
CA LEU A 40 -8.66 20.57 3.45
C LEU A 40 -9.91 21.44 3.53
N ARG A 41 -10.56 21.45 4.70
CA ARG A 41 -11.80 22.23 4.94
C ARG A 41 -12.91 21.92 3.93
N GLY A 42 -12.98 20.68 3.44
CA GLY A 42 -13.99 20.23 2.47
C GLY A 42 -13.62 20.45 1.01
N GLU A 43 -12.48 21.07 0.71
CA GLU A 43 -11.98 21.26 -0.66
C GLU A 43 -10.92 20.21 -1.00
N ALA A 44 -11.03 19.62 -2.19
CA ALA A 44 -10.01 18.72 -2.71
C ALA A 44 -8.74 19.49 -3.08
N LEU A 45 -7.64 19.21 -2.38
CA LEU A 45 -6.34 19.83 -2.61
C LEU A 45 -5.50 19.05 -3.62
N CYS A 46 -5.47 17.71 -3.50
CA CYS A 46 -4.67 16.86 -4.36
C CYS A 46 -5.17 15.42 -4.45
N LEU A 47 -4.81 14.78 -5.55
CA LEU A 47 -5.07 13.38 -5.85
C LEU A 47 -3.75 12.61 -5.79
N ASP A 48 -3.82 11.38 -5.29
CA ASP A 48 -2.71 10.44 -5.21
C ASP A 48 -1.47 11.05 -4.51
N PRO A 49 -1.60 11.51 -3.26
CA PRO A 49 -0.50 12.17 -2.56
C PRO A 49 0.65 11.21 -2.27
N TYR A 50 1.84 11.78 -2.10
CA TYR A 50 2.97 11.09 -1.48
C TYR A 50 2.93 11.36 0.03
N VAL A 51 2.77 10.30 0.82
CA VAL A 51 2.66 10.38 2.28
C VAL A 51 4.00 10.04 2.89
N ARG A 52 4.48 10.89 3.80
CA ARG A 52 5.67 10.66 4.64
C ARG A 52 5.24 10.56 6.11
N PRO A 53 4.82 9.37 6.60
CA PRO A 53 4.28 9.22 7.95
C PRO A 53 5.29 9.57 9.06
N SER A 54 6.56 9.25 8.83
CA SER A 54 7.69 9.54 9.72
C SER A 54 7.86 11.04 9.99
N GLU A 55 7.64 11.86 8.95
CA GLU A 55 7.76 13.33 8.98
C GLU A 55 6.41 14.02 9.22
N ARG A 56 5.31 13.26 9.22
CA ARG A 56 3.93 13.76 9.25
C ARG A 56 3.65 14.76 8.12
N GLU A 57 4.20 14.48 6.94
CA GLU A 57 4.09 15.34 5.77
C GLU A 57 3.31 14.65 4.64
N ILE A 58 2.58 15.45 3.87
CA ILE A 58 1.86 15.01 2.67
C ILE A 58 2.29 15.92 1.53
N GLU A 59 2.91 15.34 0.51
CA GLU A 59 3.36 16.05 -0.68
C GLU A 59 2.39 15.79 -1.85
N CYS A 60 1.89 16.88 -2.43
CA CYS A 60 0.94 16.82 -3.53
C CYS A 60 1.67 16.96 -4.87
N ARG A 61 1.72 15.88 -5.67
CA ARG A 61 2.31 15.90 -7.00
C ARG A 61 1.35 16.34 -8.10
N SER A 62 0.03 16.20 -7.89
CA SER A 62 -0.99 16.53 -8.89
C SER A 62 -2.19 17.28 -8.28
N ARG A 63 -2.76 18.24 -9.02
CA ARG A 63 -3.98 18.96 -8.61
C ARG A 63 -5.22 18.19 -9.09
N PRO A 64 -6.33 18.22 -8.33
CA PRO A 64 -7.59 17.66 -8.78
C PRO A 64 -8.06 18.44 -10.01
N ARG A 65 -8.47 17.72 -11.06
CA ARG A 65 -9.12 18.33 -12.22
C ARG A 65 -10.56 18.70 -11.84
N PRO A 66 -11.09 19.82 -12.37
CA PRO A 66 -12.48 20.20 -12.19
C PRO A 66 -13.44 19.19 -12.84
#